data_AF-A0A972KA18-F1
#
_entry.id   AF-A0A972KA18-F1
#
_cell.length_a   1.000
_cell.length_b   1.000
_cell.length_c   1.000
_cell.angle_alpha   90.00
_cell.angle_beta   90.00
_cell.angle_gamma   90.00
#
_symmetry.space_group_name_H-M   'P 1'
#
loop_
_entity.id
_entity.type
_entity.pdbx_description
1 polymer ?
#
loop_
_entity_poly.entity_id
_entity_poly.type
_entity_poly.pdbx_seq_one_letter_code
_entity_poly.pdbx_strand_id
1 'polypeptide(L)'
;MVIVAVALVAVVTFIVAAWAIGREAQTLGRQRLMPVYRLEEAVDDVAESLDFEVASAVTRDGLRLVLREHLNLIQFAEGAAGDEDAVDDLMLKDETVSAAVYRRCRATETDLTRPQVDSMIEGHLRYLVAIGAITSVDDPRAS
;
A
#
# COMPACT_ATOMS: atom_id res chain seq x y z
N MET A 1 19.14 -26.35 51.20
CA MET A 1 18.42 -27.00 50.07
C MET A 1 17.18 -26.23 49.64
N VAL A 2 16.28 -25.85 50.56
CA VAL A 2 15.05 -25.09 50.23
C VAL A 2 15.32 -23.77 49.49
N ILE A 3 16.28 -22.97 49.97
CA ILE A 3 16.64 -21.68 49.34
C ILE A 3 17.14 -21.87 47.90
N VAL A 4 17.93 -22.91 47.66
CA VAL A 4 18.45 -23.24 46.32
C VAL A 4 17.31 -23.67 45.38
N ALA A 5 16.35 -24.44 45.89
CA ALA A 5 15.17 -24.84 45.11
C ALA A 5 14.29 -23.63 44.74
N VAL A 6 14.06 -22.71 45.69
CA VAL A 6 13.29 -21.47 45.44
C VAL A 6 13.98 -20.59 44.40
N ALA A 7 15.31 -20.41 44.51
CA ALA A 7 16.07 -19.64 43.54
C ALA A 7 16.00 -20.26 42.14
N LEU A 8 16.09 -21.60 42.04
CA LEU A 8 16.00 -22.31 40.77
C LEU A 8 14.62 -22.08 40.11
N VAL A 9 13.54 -22.24 40.87
CA VAL A 9 12.18 -22.04 40.35
C VAL A 9 11.98 -20.60 39.89
N ALA A 10 12.43 -19.62 40.67
CA ALA A 10 12.34 -18.20 40.30
C ALA A 10 13.06 -17.90 38.97
N VAL A 11 14.26 -18.45 38.78
CA VAL A 11 15.03 -18.29 37.53
C VAL A 11 14.33 -18.93 36.35
N VAL A 12 13.81 -20.17 36.51
CA VAL A 12 13.09 -20.86 35.44
C VAL A 12 11.82 -20.11 35.04
N THR A 13 11.04 -19.64 36.01
CA THR A 13 9.83 -18.86 35.73
C THR A 13 10.16 -17.55 35.02
N PHE A 14 11.24 -16.87 35.42
CA PHE A 14 11.69 -15.64 34.75
C PHE A 14 12.10 -15.89 33.30
N ILE A 15 12.84 -16.97 33.03
CA ILE A 15 13.24 -17.34 31.66
C ILE A 15 12.02 -17.64 30.79
N VAL A 16 11.05 -18.40 31.30
CA VAL A 16 9.82 -18.74 30.57
C VAL A 16 8.99 -17.48 30.28
N ALA A 17 8.86 -16.58 31.26
CA ALA A 17 8.15 -15.32 31.08
C ALA A 17 8.84 -14.41 30.04
N ALA A 18 10.16 -14.27 30.12
CA ALA A 18 10.93 -13.48 29.16
C ALA A 18 10.86 -14.06 27.73
N TRP A 19 10.86 -15.39 27.61
CA TRP A 19 10.71 -16.06 26.31
C TRP A 19 9.32 -15.87 25.71
N ALA A 20 8.27 -16.01 26.52
CA ALA A 20 6.89 -15.77 26.08
C ALA A 20 6.68 -14.32 25.62
N ILE A 21 7.14 -13.34 26.41
CA ILE A 21 7.05 -11.92 26.06
C ILE A 21 7.91 -11.61 24.84
N GLY A 22 9.12 -12.16 24.72
CA GLY A 22 9.98 -11.96 23.56
C GLY A 22 9.36 -12.47 22.26
N ARG A 23 8.70 -13.64 22.31
CA ARG A 23 7.99 -14.23 21.18
C ARG A 23 6.77 -13.39 20.76
N GLU A 24 6.00 -12.90 21.72
CA GLU A 24 4.84 -12.05 21.46
C GLU A 24 5.24 -10.62 21.02
N ALA A 25 6.29 -10.05 21.60
CA ALA A 25 6.84 -8.76 21.19
C ALA A 25 7.43 -8.80 19.77
N GLN A 26 7.97 -9.94 19.33
CA GLN A 26 8.38 -10.11 17.93
C GLN A 26 7.17 -10.18 16.98
N THR A 27 6.02 -10.62 17.49
CA THR A 27 4.76 -10.71 16.74
C THR A 27 4.08 -9.33 16.66
N LEU A 28 4.11 -8.54 17.74
CA LEU A 28 3.57 -7.18 17.79
C LEU A 28 4.51 -6.13 17.21
N GLY A 29 5.83 -6.30 17.31
CA GLY A 29 6.81 -5.46 16.61
C GLY A 29 6.77 -5.63 15.09
N ARG A 30 6.04 -6.65 14.61
CA ARG A 30 5.67 -6.86 13.22
C ARG A 30 4.33 -6.23 12.82
N GLN A 31 3.62 -5.56 13.73
CA GLN A 31 2.62 -4.58 13.33
C GLN A 31 3.37 -3.45 12.63
N ARG A 32 3.53 -3.61 11.31
CA ARG A 32 3.85 -2.54 10.38
C ARG A 32 3.00 -1.35 10.78
N LEU A 33 3.65 -0.22 11.05
CA LEU A 33 2.98 1.07 11.11
C LEU A 33 2.02 1.10 9.92
N MET A 34 0.70 1.14 10.16
CA MET A 34 -0.27 1.22 9.07
C MET A 34 0.18 2.38 8.18
N PRO A 35 0.61 2.13 6.93
CA PRO A 35 1.04 3.22 6.07
C PRO A 35 -0.18 4.08 5.83
N VAL A 36 -0.19 5.26 6.45
CA VAL A 36 -1.31 6.20 6.31
C VAL A 36 -1.15 6.81 4.94
N TYR A 37 -1.98 6.37 4.00
CA TYR A 37 -2.06 6.97 2.68
C TYR A 37 -2.39 8.47 2.81
N ARG A 38 -1.50 9.31 2.27
CA ARG A 38 -1.71 10.76 2.15
C ARG A 38 -1.77 11.13 0.68
N LEU A 39 -2.90 11.69 0.25
CA LEU A 39 -3.12 12.05 -1.15
C LEU A 39 -2.10 13.08 -1.64
N GLU A 40 -1.79 14.08 -0.82
CA GLU A 40 -0.87 15.15 -1.19
C GLU A 40 0.57 14.65 -1.34
N GLU A 41 0.98 13.71 -0.50
CA GLU A 41 2.30 13.06 -0.59
C GLU A 41 2.38 12.20 -1.85
N ALA A 42 1.35 11.40 -2.14
CA ALA A 42 1.26 10.61 -3.35
C ALA A 42 1.32 11.47 -4.63
N VAL A 43 0.69 12.64 -4.63
CA VAL A 43 0.71 13.58 -5.75
C VAL A 43 2.11 14.12 -6.00
N ASP A 44 2.87 14.40 -4.94
CA ASP A 44 4.22 14.94 -5.04
C ASP A 44 5.21 13.87 -5.53
N ASP A 45 5.13 12.66 -4.98
CA ASP A 45 5.92 11.51 -5.42
C ASP A 45 5.63 11.14 -6.87
N VAL A 46 4.35 11.05 -7.25
CA VAL A 46 3.98 10.71 -8.63
C VAL A 46 4.44 11.82 -9.58
N ALA A 47 4.25 13.09 -9.23
CA ALA A 47 4.69 14.21 -10.06
C ALA A 47 6.21 14.21 -10.31
N GLU A 48 7.02 13.79 -9.34
CA GLU A 48 8.48 13.64 -9.51
C GLU A 48 8.85 12.43 -10.37
N SER A 49 8.03 11.38 -10.36
CA SER A 49 8.27 10.14 -11.10
C SER A 49 7.78 10.15 -12.56
N LEU A 50 6.93 11.11 -12.94
CA LEU A 50 6.34 11.19 -14.28
C LEU A 50 7.35 11.62 -15.34
N ASP A 51 7.20 11.05 -16.54
CA ASP A 51 7.96 11.51 -17.70
C ASP A 51 7.67 12.98 -18.00
N PHE A 52 8.70 13.70 -18.42
CA PHE A 52 8.64 15.15 -18.66
C PHE A 52 7.50 15.56 -19.61
N GLU A 53 7.24 14.75 -20.63
CA GLU A 53 6.15 14.98 -21.59
C GLU A 53 4.77 14.97 -20.91
N VAL A 54 4.52 14.02 -20.01
CA VAL A 54 3.27 13.91 -19.25
C VAL A 54 3.18 14.98 -18.16
N ALA A 55 4.27 15.18 -17.40
CA ALA A 55 4.34 16.16 -16.33
C ALA A 55 4.11 17.60 -16.82
N SER A 56 4.53 17.92 -18.05
CA SER A 56 4.32 19.23 -18.65
C SER A 56 2.86 19.51 -19.07
N ALA A 57 2.09 18.46 -19.36
CA ALA A 57 0.74 18.55 -19.88
C ALA A 57 -0.34 18.42 -18.78
N VAL A 58 -0.01 17.81 -17.65
CA VAL A 58 -0.96 17.50 -16.58
C VAL A 58 -0.88 18.55 -15.46
N THR A 59 -2.03 19.08 -15.06
CA THR A 59 -2.13 19.95 -13.88
C THR A 59 -2.15 19.13 -12.60
N ARG A 60 -1.62 19.70 -11.50
CA ARG A 60 -1.62 19.05 -10.17
C ARG A 60 -3.04 18.70 -9.68
N ASP A 61 -4.04 19.47 -10.09
CA ASP A 61 -5.44 19.19 -9.78
C ASP A 61 -6.01 18.01 -10.59
N GLY A 62 -5.61 17.88 -11.86
CA GLY A 62 -5.90 16.70 -12.67
C GLY A 62 -5.26 15.44 -12.09
N LEU A 63 -4.01 15.54 -11.64
CA LEU A 63 -3.31 14.44 -10.97
C LEU A 63 -4.02 14.02 -9.67
N ARG A 64 -4.41 14.97 -8.82
CA ARG A 64 -5.21 14.70 -7.61
C ARG A 64 -6.50 13.98 -7.92
N LEU A 65 -7.22 14.41 -8.95
CA LEU A 65 -8.48 13.80 -9.35
C LEU A 65 -8.29 12.34 -9.76
N VAL A 66 -7.29 12.08 -10.61
CA VAL A 66 -6.96 10.73 -11.09
C VAL A 66 -6.59 9.80 -9.92
N LEU A 67 -5.67 10.23 -9.05
CA LEU A 67 -5.26 9.45 -7.88
C LEU A 67 -6.44 9.17 -6.93
N ARG A 68 -7.32 10.17 -6.73
CA ARG A 68 -8.50 9.99 -5.89
C ARG A 68 -9.47 8.98 -6.48
N GLU A 69 -9.76 9.06 -7.77
CA GLU A 69 -10.67 8.11 -8.43
C GLU A 69 -10.09 6.71 -8.53
N HIS A 70 -8.77 6.60 -8.71
CA HIS A 70 -8.07 5.32 -8.67
C HIS A 70 -8.16 4.68 -7.28
N LEU A 71 -7.88 5.44 -6.21
CA LEU A 71 -8.03 4.96 -4.84
C LEU A 71 -9.48 4.59 -4.51
N ASN A 72 -10.45 5.36 -5.01
CA ASN A 72 -11.87 5.07 -4.88
C ASN A 72 -12.22 3.73 -5.56
N LEU A 73 -11.68 3.46 -6.74
CA LEU A 73 -11.83 2.17 -7.41
C LEU A 73 -11.26 1.02 -6.58
N ILE A 74 -10.07 1.20 -5.99
CA ILE A 74 -9.44 0.19 -5.13
C ILE A 74 -10.29 -0.07 -3.88
N GLN A 75 -10.73 0.99 -3.18
CA GLN A 75 -11.49 0.85 -1.93
C GLN A 75 -12.89 0.24 -2.10
N PHE A 76 -13.53 0.49 -3.25
CA PHE A 76 -14.89 0.03 -3.53
C PHE A 76 -14.95 -1.19 -4.46
N ALA A 77 -13.81 -1.67 -4.97
CA ALA A 77 -13.72 -3.00 -5.54
C ALA A 77 -13.96 -4.01 -4.42
N GLU A 78 -14.98 -4.86 -4.58
CA GLU A 78 -15.38 -5.88 -3.62
C GLU A 78 -14.16 -6.71 -3.18
N GLY A 79 -13.66 -6.51 -1.95
CA GLY A 79 -12.57 -7.31 -1.36
C GLY A 79 -11.42 -6.52 -0.72
N ALA A 80 -11.22 -5.24 -1.05
CA ALA A 80 -10.05 -4.48 -0.57
C ALA A 80 -10.05 -4.16 0.94
N ALA A 81 -11.18 -4.34 1.63
CA ALA A 81 -11.26 -4.19 3.08
C ALA A 81 -10.82 -5.47 3.80
N GLY A 82 -9.52 -5.79 3.70
CA GLY A 82 -8.87 -6.79 4.56
C GLY A 82 -8.43 -8.10 3.90
N ASP A 83 -8.52 -8.22 2.57
CA ASP A 83 -7.99 -9.36 1.82
C ASP A 83 -6.86 -8.90 0.88
N GLU A 84 -5.61 -9.23 1.24
CA GLU A 84 -4.41 -8.86 0.47
C GLU A 84 -4.45 -9.49 -0.94
N ASP A 85 -5.05 -10.68 -1.08
CA ASP A 85 -5.21 -11.41 -2.35
C ASP A 85 -6.20 -10.73 -3.33
N ALA A 86 -7.19 -10.00 -2.81
CA ALA A 86 -8.18 -9.30 -3.64
C ALA A 86 -7.58 -8.04 -4.31
N VAL A 87 -6.56 -7.44 -3.69
CA VAL A 87 -5.84 -6.31 -4.27
C VAL A 87 -4.96 -6.77 -5.43
N ASP A 88 -4.37 -7.97 -5.34
CA ASP A 88 -3.57 -8.58 -6.40
C ASP A 88 -4.41 -8.94 -7.65
N ASP A 89 -5.65 -9.43 -7.51
CA ASP A 89 -6.55 -9.67 -8.67
C ASP A 89 -6.98 -8.37 -9.36
N LEU A 90 -7.04 -7.25 -8.62
CA LEU A 90 -7.32 -5.93 -9.19
C LEU A 90 -6.10 -5.38 -9.94
N MET A 91 -4.88 -5.62 -9.46
CA MET A 91 -3.62 -5.30 -10.15
C MET A 91 -3.48 -6.07 -11.47
N LEU A 92 -3.88 -7.34 -11.50
CA LEU A 92 -3.83 -8.20 -12.70
C LEU A 92 -4.76 -7.73 -13.82
N LYS A 93 -5.69 -6.82 -13.54
CA LYS A 93 -6.63 -6.23 -14.50
C LYS A 93 -6.33 -4.75 -14.80
N ASP A 94 -5.06 -4.37 -14.76
CA ASP A 94 -4.51 -3.03 -15.02
C ASP A 94 -5.22 -2.30 -16.18
N GLU A 95 -5.38 -2.95 -17.33
CA GLU A 95 -6.01 -2.33 -18.50
C GLU A 95 -7.51 -2.00 -18.32
N THR A 96 -8.23 -2.76 -17.48
CA THR A 96 -9.64 -2.50 -17.16
C THR A 96 -9.79 -1.40 -16.11
N VAL A 97 -8.86 -1.32 -15.17
CA VAL A 97 -8.82 -0.29 -14.10
C VAL A 97 -8.49 1.05 -14.73
N SER A 98 -7.45 1.12 -15.57
CA SER A 98 -7.05 2.36 -16.23
C SER A 98 -8.15 2.90 -17.16
N ALA A 99 -8.83 2.01 -17.88
CA ALA A 99 -9.99 2.37 -18.69
C ALA A 99 -11.18 2.87 -17.84
N ALA A 100 -11.39 2.32 -16.64
CA ALA A 100 -12.44 2.76 -15.73
C ALA A 100 -12.14 4.13 -15.13
N VAL A 101 -10.90 4.37 -14.68
CA VAL A 101 -10.44 5.68 -14.19
C VAL A 101 -10.56 6.72 -15.29
N TYR A 102 -10.08 6.43 -16.50
CA TYR A 102 -10.19 7.32 -17.65
C TYR A 102 -11.64 7.73 -17.93
N ARG A 103 -12.58 6.77 -17.94
CA ARG A 103 -14.02 7.07 -18.13
C ARG A 103 -14.56 7.99 -17.03
N ARG A 104 -14.09 7.85 -15.79
CA ARG A 104 -14.52 8.65 -14.65
C ARG A 104 -13.98 10.07 -14.71
N CYS A 105 -12.70 10.25 -15.03
CA CYS A 105 -12.08 11.56 -15.22
C CYS A 105 -12.67 12.32 -16.42
N ARG A 106 -13.03 11.61 -17.50
CA ARG A 106 -13.73 12.20 -18.65
C ARG A 106 -15.09 12.79 -18.28
N ALA A 107 -15.77 12.22 -17.29
CA ALA A 107 -17.05 12.74 -16.81
C ALA A 107 -16.91 14.04 -16.01
N THR A 108 -15.69 14.38 -15.56
CA THR A 108 -15.36 15.62 -14.83
C THR A 108 -14.74 16.69 -15.75
N GLU A 109 -14.89 16.56 -17.08
CA GLU A 109 -14.41 17.53 -18.09
C GLU A 109 -12.90 17.85 -18.00
N THR A 110 -12.07 16.90 -17.60
CA THR A 110 -10.60 17.10 -17.59
C THR A 110 -10.01 16.72 -18.95
N ASP A 111 -9.12 17.56 -19.49
CA ASP A 111 -8.47 17.38 -20.81
C ASP A 111 -7.30 16.39 -20.73
N LEU A 112 -7.57 15.19 -20.21
CA LEU A 112 -6.60 14.12 -20.03
C LEU A 112 -6.71 13.09 -21.15
N THR A 113 -5.56 12.60 -21.62
CA THR A 113 -5.48 11.50 -22.58
C THR A 113 -5.29 10.16 -21.85
N ARG A 114 -5.68 9.06 -22.50
CA ARG A 114 -5.52 7.71 -21.92
C ARG A 114 -4.06 7.37 -21.55
N PRO A 115 -3.05 7.63 -22.40
CA PRO A 115 -1.65 7.35 -22.04
C PRO A 115 -1.15 8.14 -20.83
N GLN A 116 -1.64 9.37 -20.63
CA GLN A 116 -1.30 10.15 -19.43
C GLN A 116 -1.91 9.52 -18.17
N VAL A 117 -3.16 9.04 -18.24
CA VAL A 117 -3.82 8.35 -17.13
C VAL A 117 -3.10 7.05 -16.78
N ASP A 118 -2.72 6.26 -17.78
CA ASP A 118 -1.95 5.03 -17.57
C ASP A 118 -0.62 5.32 -16.86
N SER A 119 0.12 6.34 -17.31
CA SER A 119 1.39 6.76 -16.68
C SER A 119 1.22 7.23 -15.23
N MET A 120 0.13 7.96 -14.93
CA MET A 120 -0.19 8.39 -13.56
C MET A 120 -0.57 7.22 -12.64
N ILE A 121 -1.29 6.23 -13.16
CA ILE A 121 -1.68 5.03 -12.43
C ILE A 121 -0.44 4.21 -12.10
N GLU A 122 0.44 3.98 -13.07
CA GLU A 122 1.70 3.27 -12.89
C GLU A 122 2.58 3.94 -11.81
N GLY A 123 2.74 5.26 -11.86
CA GLY A 123 3.43 6.01 -10.80
C GLY A 123 2.76 5.83 -9.42
N HIS A 124 1.42 5.84 -9.39
CA HIS A 124 0.67 5.64 -8.15
C HIS A 124 0.85 4.24 -7.55
N LEU A 125 0.86 3.19 -8.39
CA LEU A 125 1.13 1.82 -7.95
C LEU A 125 2.52 1.70 -7.33
N ARG A 126 3.53 2.31 -7.96
CA ARG A 126 4.89 2.36 -7.42
C ARG A 126 4.96 3.04 -6.06
N TYR A 127 4.23 4.13 -5.88
CA TYR A 127 4.10 4.80 -4.58
C TYR A 127 3.46 3.87 -3.54
N LEU A 128 2.37 3.17 -3.90
CA LEU A 128 1.71 2.22 -3.00
C LEU A 128 2.63 1.05 -2.59
N VAL A 129 3.46 0.55 -3.51
CA VAL A 129 4.52 -0.44 -3.19
C VAL A 129 5.56 0.15 -2.25
N ALA A 130 6.01 1.39 -2.50
CA ALA A 130 7.05 2.05 -1.71
C ALA A 130 6.63 2.27 -0.24
N ILE A 131 5.36 2.64 -0.01
CA ILE A 131 4.82 2.77 1.34
C ILE A 131 4.42 1.42 1.96
N GLY A 132 4.52 0.32 1.20
CA GLY A 132 4.14 -1.02 1.64
C GLY A 132 2.64 -1.20 1.83
N ALA A 133 1.83 -0.42 1.12
CA ALA A 133 0.37 -0.55 1.09
C ALA A 133 -0.08 -1.71 0.19
N ILE A 134 0.74 -2.08 -0.80
CA ILE A 134 0.55 -3.26 -1.65
C ILE A 134 1.86 -4.04 -1.75
N THR A 135 1.78 -5.36 -1.94
CA THR A 135 2.95 -6.18 -2.28
C THR A 135 3.26 -6.01 -3.76
N SER A 136 4.54 -6.00 -4.14
CA SER A 136 4.89 -5.97 -5.57
C SER A 136 4.59 -7.32 -6.20
N VAL A 137 4.00 -7.33 -7.41
CA VAL A 137 3.75 -8.54 -8.22
C VAL A 137 5.03 -9.36 -8.45
N ASP A 138 6.21 -8.73 -8.37
CA ASP A 138 7.54 -9.38 -8.48
C ASP A 138 8.11 -9.93 -7.16
N ASP A 139 7.38 -9.93 -6.03
CA ASP A 139 7.90 -10.47 -4.76
C ASP A 139 7.85 -12.02 -4.78
N PRO A 140 9.01 -12.73 -4.79
CA PRO A 140 9.05 -14.20 -4.78
C PRO A 140 8.51 -14.85 -3.48
N ARG A 141 7.95 -14.06 -2.56
CA ARG A 141 7.24 -14.51 -1.36
C ARG A 141 5.72 -14.52 -1.48
N ALA A 142 5.17 -14.07 -2.62
CA ALA A 142 3.73 -14.05 -2.89
C ALA A 142 3.17 -15.37 -3.46
N SER A 143 3.92 -16.49 -3.34
CA SER A 143 3.48 -17.84 -3.76
C SER A 143 3.51 -18.86 -2.62
#